data_AF-A0A0K8P5R2-F1
#
_entry.id   AF-A0A0K8P5R2-F1
#
_cell.length_a   1.000
_cell.length_b   1.000
_cell.length_c   1.000
_cell.angle_alpha   90.00
_cell.angle_beta   90.00
_cell.angle_gamma   90.00
#
_symmetry.space_group_name_H-M   'P 1'
#
loop_
_entity.id
_entity.type
_entity.pdbx_description
1 polymer ?
#
loop_
_entity_poly.entity_id
_entity_poly.type
_entity_poly.pdbx_seq_one_letter_code
_entity_poly.pdbx_strand_id
1 'polypeptide(L)'
;MAAPPPTGGWLGMVVPKRHAKRSVTRNLVKRQIRAVFDDVGLAGERAAGLRPGLWVVRLRAPIDRSRFPSAASDALRRAMRDELAGMLRQAARRREA
;
A
#
# COMPACT_ATOMS: atom_id res chain seq x y z
N MET A 1 -24.71 9.88 -16.32
CA MET A 1 -23.67 10.94 -16.25
C MET A 1 -22.50 10.39 -15.45
N ALA A 2 -21.35 10.14 -16.09
CA ALA A 2 -20.17 9.61 -15.40
C ALA A 2 -19.53 10.70 -14.53
N ALA A 3 -19.08 10.35 -13.33
CA ALA A 3 -18.41 11.30 -12.43
C ALA A 3 -17.15 11.88 -13.09
N PRO A 4 -16.80 13.16 -12.83
CA PRO A 4 -15.60 13.78 -13.39
C PRO A 4 -14.36 12.98 -12.98
N PRO A 5 -13.33 12.92 -13.84
CA PRO A 5 -12.13 12.18 -13.54
C PRO A 5 -11.45 12.76 -12.29
N PRO A 6 -10.95 11.88 -11.40
CA PRO A 6 -10.25 12.28 -10.18
C PRO A 6 -9.05 13.21 -10.48
N THR A 7 -9.06 14.44 -9.93
CA THR A 7 -8.00 15.45 -10.13
C THR A 7 -6.73 15.20 -9.31
N GLY A 8 -6.80 14.34 -8.28
CA GLY A 8 -5.68 13.90 -7.45
C GLY A 8 -5.52 12.37 -7.40
N GLY A 9 -4.76 11.86 -6.43
CA GLY A 9 -4.66 10.43 -6.17
C GLY A 9 -5.38 10.05 -4.87
N TRP A 10 -6.28 9.06 -4.96
CA TRP A 10 -6.99 8.49 -3.81
C TRP A 10 -6.51 7.07 -3.54
N LEU A 11 -6.45 6.69 -2.27
CA LEU A 11 -5.97 5.38 -1.83
C LEU A 11 -7.05 4.61 -1.06
N GLY A 12 -7.48 3.50 -1.62
CA GLY A 12 -8.19 2.43 -0.94
C GLY A 12 -7.23 1.35 -0.41
N MET A 13 -7.52 0.82 0.77
CA MET A 13 -6.71 -0.25 1.38
C MET A 13 -7.59 -1.45 1.76
N VAL A 14 -7.28 -2.61 1.19
CA VAL A 14 -7.99 -3.88 1.44
C VAL A 14 -7.05 -4.84 2.18
N VAL A 15 -7.29 -5.02 3.48
CA VAL A 15 -6.51 -5.94 4.33
C VAL A 15 -7.45 -7.02 4.89
N PRO A 16 -7.61 -8.17 4.22
CA PRO A 16 -8.53 -9.22 4.64
C PRO A 16 -8.15 -9.84 5.98
N LYS A 17 -9.15 -10.15 6.83
CA LYS A 17 -8.93 -10.78 8.15
C LYS A 17 -8.21 -12.14 8.04
N ARG A 18 -8.44 -12.90 6.96
CA ARG A 18 -7.76 -14.19 6.71
C ARG A 18 -6.24 -14.04 6.52
N HIS A 19 -5.78 -12.91 5.97
CA HIS A 19 -4.37 -12.67 5.69
C HIS A 19 -3.65 -12.00 6.86
N ALA A 20 -4.38 -11.23 7.68
CA ALA A 20 -3.86 -10.64 8.92
C ALA A 20 -4.90 -10.82 10.06
N LYS A 21 -4.76 -11.93 10.80
CA LYS A 21 -5.72 -12.34 11.83
C LYS A 21 -5.80 -11.32 12.98
N ARG A 22 -4.66 -10.83 13.47
CA ARG A 22 -4.57 -9.84 14.56
C ARG A 22 -4.90 -8.43 14.07
N SER A 23 -5.69 -7.69 14.83
CA SER A 23 -6.03 -6.29 14.55
C SER A 23 -4.78 -5.41 14.46
N VAL A 24 -3.83 -5.59 15.38
CA VAL A 24 -2.54 -4.87 15.40
C VAL A 24 -1.74 -5.03 14.12
N THR A 25 -1.68 -6.24 13.55
CA THR A 25 -1.01 -6.50 12.27
C THR A 25 -1.72 -5.79 11.13
N ARG A 26 -3.07 -5.83 11.09
CA ARG A 26 -3.85 -5.09 10.08
C ARG A 26 -3.60 -3.59 10.15
N ASN A 27 -3.58 -3.04 11.36
CA ASN A 27 -3.34 -1.62 11.57
C ASN A 27 -1.91 -1.23 11.17
N LEU A 28 -0.91 -2.07 11.46
CA LEU A 28 0.45 -1.84 10.98
C LEU A 28 0.51 -1.82 9.45
N VAL A 29 -0.07 -2.82 8.78
CA VAL A 29 -0.09 -2.89 7.32
C VAL A 29 -0.74 -1.64 6.73
N LYS A 30 -1.91 -1.23 7.22
CA LYS A 30 -2.58 0.00 6.76
C LYS A 30 -1.71 1.24 6.99
N ARG A 31 -1.06 1.37 8.15
CA ARG A 31 -0.16 2.49 8.43
C ARG A 31 1.06 2.50 7.51
N GLN A 32 1.64 1.34 7.21
CA GLN A 32 2.78 1.25 6.27
C GLN A 32 2.37 1.59 4.84
N ILE A 33 1.22 1.08 4.37
CA ILE A 33 0.69 1.47 3.06
C ILE A 33 0.49 2.99 3.03
N ARG A 34 -0.18 3.57 4.03
CA ARG A 34 -0.39 5.01 4.09
C ARG A 34 0.92 5.80 4.05
N ALA A 35 1.89 5.45 4.90
CA ALA A 35 3.18 6.13 4.97
C ALA A 35 3.92 6.10 3.62
N VAL A 36 4.02 4.94 2.97
CA VAL A 36 4.71 4.84 1.68
C VAL A 36 4.00 5.65 0.58
N PHE A 37 2.67 5.69 0.58
CA PHE A 37 1.91 6.49 -0.39
C PHE A 37 1.97 8.00 -0.13
N ASP A 38 2.13 8.39 1.14
CA ASP A 38 2.40 9.78 1.52
C ASP A 38 3.83 10.18 1.11
N ASP A 39 4.83 9.29 1.28
CA ASP A 39 6.22 9.52 0.85
C ASP A 39 6.33 9.75 -0.68
N VAL A 40 5.54 9.03 -1.48
CA VAL A 40 5.50 9.23 -2.95
C VAL A 40 4.54 10.33 -3.40
N GLY A 41 3.88 11.02 -2.48
CA GLY A 41 3.04 12.18 -2.78
C GLY A 41 1.78 11.88 -3.58
N LEU A 42 1.11 10.73 -3.34
CA LEU A 42 -0.08 10.31 -4.12
C LEU A 42 -1.17 11.39 -4.20
N ALA A 43 -1.40 12.12 -3.11
CA ALA A 43 -2.44 13.13 -3.00
C ALA A 43 -2.04 14.52 -3.56
N GLY A 44 -0.78 14.70 -3.97
CA GLY A 44 -0.25 15.98 -4.46
C GLY A 44 0.18 15.93 -5.93
N GLU A 45 0.60 17.09 -6.44
CA GLU A 45 1.06 17.26 -7.83
C GLU A 45 2.37 16.48 -8.14
N ARG A 46 3.09 16.06 -7.10
CA ARG A 46 4.37 15.34 -7.18
C ARG A 46 4.24 13.83 -7.00
N ALA A 47 3.09 13.25 -7.37
CA ALA A 47 2.94 11.79 -7.34
C ALA A 47 4.07 11.15 -8.15
N ALA A 48 4.98 10.43 -7.49
CA ALA A 48 6.27 9.97 -8.05
C ALA A 48 6.09 8.96 -9.21
N GLY A 49 5.67 9.45 -10.37
CA GLY A 49 5.34 8.66 -11.55
C GLY A 49 3.98 7.95 -11.48
N LEU A 50 3.12 8.24 -10.51
CA LEU A 50 1.77 7.65 -10.42
C LEU A 50 0.76 8.58 -11.11
N ARG A 51 -0.11 8.03 -11.97
CA ARG A 51 -1.21 8.81 -12.56
C ARG A 51 -2.22 9.22 -11.48
N PRO A 52 -2.78 10.44 -11.55
CA PRO A 52 -3.98 10.80 -10.80
C PRO A 52 -5.07 9.75 -11.04
N GLY A 53 -5.77 9.36 -9.99
CA GLY A 53 -6.65 8.20 -10.07
C GLY A 53 -7.03 7.58 -8.73
N LEU A 54 -7.84 6.53 -8.83
CA LEU A 54 -8.23 5.68 -7.71
C LEU A 54 -7.28 4.49 -7.63
N TRP A 55 -6.49 4.43 -6.56
CA TRP A 55 -5.57 3.34 -6.28
C TRP A 55 -6.12 2.43 -5.20
N VAL A 56 -6.03 1.12 -5.39
CA VAL A 56 -6.42 0.14 -4.37
C VAL A 56 -5.27 -0.81 -4.08
N VAL A 57 -4.79 -0.79 -2.84
CA VAL A 57 -3.78 -1.74 -2.36
C VAL A 57 -4.49 -2.88 -1.64
N ARG A 58 -4.24 -4.11 -2.10
CA ARG A 58 -4.83 -5.31 -1.51
C ARG A 58 -3.75 -6.25 -1.02
N LEU A 59 -3.85 -6.66 0.25
CA LEU A 59 -3.04 -7.76 0.78
C LEU A 59 -3.51 -9.08 0.15
N ARG A 60 -2.63 -9.74 -0.61
CA ARG A 60 -2.94 -10.96 -1.37
C ARG A 60 -2.55 -12.26 -0.65
N ALA A 61 -1.59 -12.20 0.27
CA ALA A 61 -1.04 -13.37 0.96
C ALA A 61 -1.12 -13.20 2.48
N PRO A 62 -1.23 -14.29 3.26
CA PRO A 62 -1.20 -14.21 4.71
C PRO A 62 0.19 -13.82 5.24
N ILE A 63 0.21 -13.02 6.30
CA ILE A 63 1.44 -12.69 7.03
C ILE A 63 1.81 -13.90 7.89
N ASP A 64 2.97 -14.48 7.59
CA ASP A 64 3.51 -15.64 8.29
C ASP A 64 3.86 -15.27 9.74
N ARG A 65 3.22 -15.94 10.69
CA ARG A 65 3.38 -15.67 12.12
C ARG A 65 4.67 -16.26 12.67
N SER A 66 5.25 -17.27 12.00
CA SER A 66 6.53 -17.86 12.38
C SER A 66 7.68 -16.89 12.10
N ARG A 67 7.62 -16.20 10.96
CA ARG A 67 8.59 -15.18 10.55
C ARG A 67 8.41 -13.84 11.26
N PHE A 68 7.17 -13.53 11.67
CA PHE A 68 6.82 -12.25 12.31
C PHE A 68 6.08 -12.47 13.64
N PRO A 69 6.79 -12.93 14.70
CA PRO A 69 6.17 -13.23 15.99
C PRO A 69 5.57 -11.99 16.67
N SER A 70 6.17 -10.81 16.47
CA SER A 70 5.59 -9.53 16.89
C SER A 70 4.94 -8.81 15.72
N ALA A 71 3.67 -8.46 15.91
CA ALA A 71 2.87 -7.65 14.99
C ALA A 71 3.37 -6.21 14.84
N ALA A 72 4.36 -5.79 15.63
CA ALA A 72 5.04 -4.50 15.55
C ALA A 72 6.56 -4.64 15.32
N SER A 73 7.04 -5.83 14.94
CA SER A 73 8.46 -6.04 14.68
C SER A 73 8.97 -5.16 13.55
N ASP A 74 10.20 -4.65 13.70
CA ASP A 74 10.84 -3.89 12.63
C ASP A 74 11.13 -4.76 11.41
N ALA A 75 11.30 -6.08 11.60
CA ALA A 75 11.40 -7.04 10.51
C ALA A 75 10.14 -7.01 9.61
N LEU A 76 8.95 -7.00 10.20
CA LEU A 76 7.70 -6.90 9.44
C LEU A 76 7.56 -5.54 8.74
N ARG A 77 7.95 -4.45 9.41
CA ARG A 77 7.92 -3.10 8.80
C ARG A 77 8.84 -3.02 7.59
N ARG A 78 10.08 -3.49 7.71
CA ARG A 78 11.06 -3.51 6.62
C ARG A 78 10.57 -4.36 5.45
N ALA A 79 10.17 -5.60 5.71
CA ALA A 79 9.67 -6.50 4.68
C ALA A 79 8.47 -5.90 3.92
N MET A 80 7.51 -5.31 4.64
CA MET A 80 6.36 -4.65 4.03
C MET A 80 6.76 -3.42 3.20
N ARG A 81 7.69 -2.60 3.70
CA ARG A 81 8.18 -1.43 2.97
C ARG A 81 8.91 -1.83 1.69
N ASP A 82 9.74 -2.86 1.72
CA ASP A 82 10.47 -3.36 0.55
C ASP A 82 9.51 -3.90 -0.51
N GLU A 83 8.49 -4.67 -0.10
CA GLU A 83 7.45 -5.19 -1.00
C GLU A 83 6.61 -4.05 -1.62
N LEU A 84 6.18 -3.08 -0.81
CA LEU A 84 5.45 -1.90 -1.29
C LEU A 84 6.28 -1.06 -2.26
N ALA A 85 7.57 -0.85 -1.99
CA ALA A 85 8.46 -0.14 -2.88
C ALA A 85 8.64 -0.87 -4.23
N GLY A 86 8.78 -2.21 -4.20
CA GLY A 86 8.81 -3.04 -5.41
C GLY A 86 7.53 -2.93 -6.24
N MET A 87 6.37 -3.03 -5.58
CA MET A 87 5.06 -2.87 -6.21
C MET A 87 4.89 -1.48 -6.84
N LEU A 88 5.28 -0.42 -6.13
CA LEU A 88 5.18 0.96 -6.63
C LEU A 88 6.10 1.21 -7.83
N ARG A 89 7.34 0.69 -7.82
CA ARG A 89 8.21 0.75 -9.00
C ARG A 89 7.56 0.07 -10.21
N GLN A 90 6.93 -1.08 -10.01
CA GLN A 90 6.21 -1.76 -11.08
C GLN A 90 4.99 -0.96 -11.57
N ALA A 91 4.23 -0.37 -10.64
CA ALA A 91 3.09 0.49 -10.97
C ALA A 91 3.50 1.74 -11.75
N ALA A 92 4.61 2.37 -11.38
CA ALA A 92 5.17 3.52 -12.08
C ALA A 92 5.63 3.15 -13.51
N ARG A 93 6.24 1.97 -13.72
CA ARG A 93 6.61 1.48 -15.06
C ARG A 93 5.41 1.17 -15.95
N ARG A 94 4.34 0.61 -15.38
CA ARG A 94 3.09 0.36 -16.11
C ARG A 94 2.42 1.64 -16.64
N ARG A 95 2.89 2.82 -16.25
CA ARG A 95 2.44 4.11 -16.80
C ARG A 95 2.79 4.27 -18.29
N GLU A 96 3.79 3.53 -18.78
CA GLU A 96 4.36 3.63 -20.13
C GLU A 96 3.70 2.72 -21.18
N ALA A 97 2.86 1.76 -20.74
CA ALA A 97 2.11 0.85 -21.61
C ALA A 97 0.64 1.25 -21.69
#